data_AF-A0A535D7Q0-F1
#
_entry.id   AF-A0A535D7Q0-F1
#
_cell.length_a   1.000
_cell.length_b   1.000
_cell.length_c   1.000
_cell.angle_alpha   90.00
_cell.angle_beta   90.00
_cell.angle_gamma   90.00
#
_symmetry.space_group_name_H-M   'P 1'
#
loop_
_entity.id
_entity.type
_entity.pdbx_description
1 polymer ?
#
loop_
_entity_poly.entity_id
_entity_poly.type
_entity_poly.pdbx_seq_one_letter_code
_entity_poly.pdbx_strand_id
1 'polypeptide(L)'
;MGLGVLSDGLAPTPPMGWNSWNRFGPFVSERLVLETADALVESGMRDAGYRYVVVDDAWHESARNDDGDLVENRWAFPRGMRNLADEIHRRGLSFGLYTDAGTRTCQGYPASLGNEARDAQRFADWGVDFMKVDWCHTAGLRGRTTYPKWTEAIRATRRPMVLSICEWSRDKPWEWAGSVGHMWRTTSDIADTWASVMDIAARQADLHEYAGPDHWNDPDMLEVGNGGMSDRARARS
;
A
#
# COMPACT_ATOMS: atom_id res chain seq x y z
N MET A 1 16.26 -12.45 -22.94
CA MET A 1 16.90 -11.77 -21.79
C MET A 1 15.77 -11.35 -20.86
N GLY A 2 15.55 -12.09 -19.78
CA GLY A 2 14.52 -11.74 -18.81
C GLY A 2 14.81 -10.35 -18.24
N LEU A 3 13.82 -9.47 -18.23
CA LEU A 3 13.93 -8.20 -17.53
C LEU A 3 14.22 -8.55 -16.06
N GLY A 4 15.37 -8.11 -15.56
CA GLY A 4 15.84 -8.47 -14.23
C GLY A 4 14.83 -8.04 -13.17
N VAL A 5 14.56 -8.93 -12.23
CA VAL A 5 13.71 -8.65 -11.07
C VAL A 5 14.44 -7.69 -10.13
N LEU A 6 13.71 -6.79 -9.48
CA LEU A 6 14.21 -5.94 -8.41
C LEU A 6 14.72 -6.85 -7.28
N SER A 7 15.94 -6.59 -6.79
CA SER A 7 16.51 -7.30 -5.64
C SER A 7 17.39 -6.35 -4.85
N ASP A 8 16.73 -5.49 -4.08
CA ASP A 8 17.35 -4.51 -3.19
C ASP A 8 17.20 -4.89 -1.70
N GLY A 9 16.56 -6.02 -1.40
CA GLY A 9 16.43 -6.58 -0.06
C GLY A 9 15.38 -5.89 0.82
N LEU A 10 14.46 -5.11 0.24
CA LEU A 10 13.40 -4.45 1.01
C LEU A 10 12.19 -5.34 1.31
N ALA A 11 11.98 -6.40 0.53
CA ALA A 11 10.88 -7.35 0.74
C ALA A 11 11.35 -8.82 0.57
N PRO A 12 12.38 -9.28 1.31
CA PRO A 12 12.91 -10.64 1.17
C PRO A 12 11.89 -11.73 1.52
N THR A 13 10.85 -11.36 2.28
CA THR A 13 9.62 -12.12 2.53
C THR A 13 8.42 -11.21 2.22
N PRO A 14 7.20 -11.77 2.02
CA PRO A 14 6.02 -10.95 1.81
C PRO A 14 5.87 -9.89 2.90
N PRO A 15 5.64 -8.61 2.58
CA PRO A 15 5.35 -7.58 3.57
C PRO A 15 4.13 -7.96 4.41
N MET A 16 4.26 -7.87 5.73
CA MET A 16 3.18 -8.16 6.68
C MET A 16 2.86 -6.92 7.51
N GLY A 17 1.57 -6.65 7.72
CA GLY A 17 1.15 -5.45 8.42
C GLY A 17 -0.37 -5.29 8.53
N TRP A 18 -0.78 -4.06 8.79
CA TRP A 18 -2.16 -3.62 8.84
C TRP A 18 -2.39 -2.46 7.87
N ASN A 19 -3.57 -2.42 7.25
CA ASN A 19 -4.02 -1.33 6.41
C ASN A 19 -5.41 -0.85 6.90
N SER A 20 -5.65 0.46 6.89
CA SER A 20 -6.88 1.06 7.41
C SER A 20 -8.17 0.74 6.64
N TRP A 21 -8.07 0.38 5.35
CA TRP A 21 -9.18 0.45 4.41
C TRP A 21 -10.35 -0.49 4.73
N ASN A 22 -10.14 -1.80 4.81
CA ASN A 22 -11.23 -2.78 4.90
C ASN A 22 -12.16 -2.55 6.10
N ARG A 23 -11.65 -1.99 7.20
CA ARG A 23 -12.44 -1.73 8.41
C ARG A 23 -12.95 -0.30 8.52
N PHE A 24 -12.15 0.69 8.14
CA PHE A 24 -12.43 2.10 8.45
C PHE A 24 -12.77 2.94 7.22
N GLY A 25 -12.51 2.43 6.01
CA GLY A 25 -12.71 3.16 4.76
C GLY A 25 -12.07 4.56 4.84
N PRO A 26 -12.80 5.64 4.48
CA PRO A 26 -12.27 7.00 4.51
C PRO A 26 -12.20 7.61 5.92
N PHE A 27 -12.65 6.91 6.96
CA PHE A 27 -12.75 7.45 8.32
C PHE A 27 -11.49 7.12 9.13
N VAL A 28 -10.35 7.63 8.69
CA VAL A 28 -9.04 7.44 9.34
C VAL A 28 -8.61 8.68 10.13
N SER A 29 -7.88 8.49 11.23
CA SER A 29 -7.31 9.58 12.03
C SER A 29 -6.01 9.15 12.69
N GLU A 30 -5.17 10.11 13.07
CA GLU A 30 -3.91 9.88 13.78
C GLU A 30 -4.12 9.05 15.05
N ARG A 31 -5.15 9.37 15.84
CA ARG A 31 -5.48 8.61 17.06
C ARG A 31 -5.76 7.14 16.74
N LEU A 32 -6.62 6.88 15.74
CA LEU A 32 -6.96 5.52 15.33
C LEU A 32 -5.72 4.73 14.89
N VAL A 33 -4.85 5.35 14.10
CA VAL A 33 -3.63 4.70 13.59
C VAL A 33 -2.68 4.38 14.74
N LEU A 34 -2.51 5.31 15.70
CA LEU A 34 -1.66 5.09 16.86
C LEU A 34 -2.21 4.02 17.81
N GLU A 35 -3.52 4.03 18.09
CA GLU A 35 -4.17 2.99 18.89
C GLU A 35 -4.03 1.60 18.21
N THR A 36 -4.10 1.55 16.88
CA THR A 36 -3.88 0.31 16.13
C THR A 36 -2.42 -0.15 16.18
N ALA A 37 -1.47 0.80 16.07
CA ALA A 37 -0.05 0.52 16.22
C ALA A 37 0.27 -0.02 17.63
N ASP A 38 -0.32 0.57 18.68
CA ASP A 38 -0.22 0.06 20.05
C ASP A 38 -0.78 -1.36 20.16
N ALA A 39 -1.95 -1.63 19.58
CA ALA A 39 -2.54 -2.96 19.58
C ALA A 39 -1.68 -4.02 18.86
N LEU A 40 -1.00 -3.68 17.75
CA LEU A 40 -0.06 -4.58 17.07
C LEU A 40 1.14 -4.94 17.97
N VAL A 41 1.61 -3.99 18.79
CA VAL A 41 2.68 -4.24 19.75
C VAL A 41 2.19 -5.11 20.91
N GLU A 42 1.10 -4.70 21.56
CA GLU A 42 0.58 -5.34 22.78
C GLU A 42 0.10 -6.78 22.55
N SER A 43 -0.45 -7.05 21.37
CA SER A 43 -0.87 -8.41 20.98
C SER A 43 0.27 -9.34 20.60
N GLY A 44 1.50 -8.81 20.44
CA GLY A 44 2.65 -9.56 19.93
C GLY A 44 2.67 -9.73 18.40
N MET A 45 1.68 -9.20 17.67
CA MET A 45 1.62 -9.28 16.20
C MET A 45 2.82 -8.63 15.52
N ARG A 46 3.33 -7.51 16.07
CA ARG A 46 4.59 -6.91 15.62
C ARG A 46 5.72 -7.93 15.64
N ASP A 47 5.87 -8.64 16.75
CA ASP A 47 6.96 -9.59 16.96
C ASP A 47 6.75 -10.89 16.17
N ALA A 48 5.51 -11.20 15.80
CA ALA A 48 5.16 -12.24 14.83
C ALA A 48 5.42 -11.84 13.36
N GLY A 49 5.79 -10.57 13.08
CA GLY A 49 6.20 -10.12 11.75
C GLY A 49 5.32 -9.05 11.12
N TYR A 50 4.17 -8.68 11.72
CA TYR A 50 3.30 -7.62 11.20
C TYR A 50 3.91 -6.24 11.49
N ARG A 51 4.76 -5.75 10.59
CA ARG A 51 5.59 -4.56 10.79
C ARG A 51 5.04 -3.30 10.15
N TYR A 52 4.28 -3.39 9.06
CA TYR A 52 3.79 -2.20 8.36
C TYR A 52 2.45 -1.71 8.92
N VAL A 53 2.33 -0.40 9.14
CA VAL A 53 1.08 0.30 9.46
C VAL A 53 0.77 1.25 8.31
N VAL A 54 -0.13 0.83 7.42
CA VAL A 54 -0.45 1.53 6.17
C VAL A 54 -1.72 2.36 6.33
N VAL A 55 -1.60 3.68 6.16
CA VAL A 55 -2.74 4.59 6.05
C VAL A 55 -3.17 4.65 4.59
N ASP A 56 -4.40 4.22 4.32
CA ASP A 56 -4.97 4.16 2.97
C ASP A 56 -5.59 5.51 2.54
N ASP A 57 -6.47 5.50 1.53
CA ASP A 57 -7.09 6.70 0.96
C ASP A 57 -7.77 7.62 2.00
N ALA A 58 -8.02 8.88 1.60
CA ALA A 58 -8.66 9.93 2.39
C ALA A 58 -7.85 10.48 3.60
N TRP A 59 -6.52 10.39 3.58
CA TRP A 59 -5.67 10.97 4.63
C TRP A 59 -5.41 12.49 4.47
N HIS A 60 -5.54 13.02 3.25
CA HIS A 60 -5.17 14.40 2.88
C HIS A 60 -6.35 15.30 2.53
N GLU A 61 -6.07 16.59 2.44
CA GLU A 61 -7.01 17.62 1.99
C GLU A 61 -7.47 17.37 0.54
N SER A 62 -8.68 17.82 0.22
CA SER A 62 -9.29 17.65 -1.12
C SER A 62 -8.63 18.48 -2.22
N ALA A 63 -7.64 19.31 -1.86
CA ALA A 63 -6.83 20.10 -2.77
C ALA A 63 -5.37 20.11 -2.31
N ARG A 64 -4.46 20.26 -3.28
CA ARG A 64 -3.06 20.61 -3.00
C ARG A 64 -2.99 22.04 -2.45
N ASN A 65 -1.96 22.35 -1.68
CA ASN A 65 -1.71 23.72 -1.23
C ASN A 65 -1.20 24.60 -2.40
N ASP A 66 -0.95 25.89 -2.11
CA ASP A 66 -0.48 26.87 -3.08
C ASP A 66 0.89 26.52 -3.70
N ASP A 67 1.71 25.72 -3.01
CA ASP A 67 3.00 25.22 -3.50
C ASP A 67 2.86 23.98 -4.42
N GLY A 68 1.64 23.46 -4.56
CA GLY A 68 1.32 22.26 -5.33
C GLY A 68 1.57 20.95 -4.58
N ASP A 69 1.66 20.98 -3.26
CA ASP A 69 1.95 19.80 -2.44
C ASP A 69 0.68 19.16 -1.87
N LEU A 70 0.73 17.83 -1.69
CA LEU A 70 -0.24 17.10 -0.87
C LEU A 70 -0.09 17.50 0.60
N VAL A 71 -1.19 17.84 1.24
CA VAL A 71 -1.21 18.24 2.66
C VAL A 71 -2.20 17.37 3.40
N GLU A 72 -1.78 16.81 4.52
CA GLU A 72 -2.64 16.01 5.38
C GLU A 72 -3.87 16.78 5.85
N ASN A 73 -4.98 16.06 6.05
CA ASN A 73 -6.15 16.63 6.70
C ASN A 73 -5.82 16.91 8.16
N ARG A 74 -5.68 18.19 8.53
CA ARG A 74 -5.23 18.59 9.88
C ARG A 74 -6.26 18.33 10.98
N TRP A 75 -7.51 18.05 10.64
CA TRP A 75 -8.49 17.59 11.63
C TRP A 75 -8.28 16.12 11.99
N ALA A 76 -7.94 15.29 11.00
CA ALA A 76 -7.66 13.87 11.18
C ALA A 76 -6.24 13.62 11.69
N PHE A 77 -5.26 14.41 11.22
CA PHE A 77 -3.83 14.29 11.49
C PHE A 77 -3.26 15.62 12.03
N PRO A 78 -3.67 16.05 13.23
CA PRO A 78 -3.34 17.37 13.76
C PRO A 78 -1.84 17.60 14.00
N ARG A 79 -1.04 16.54 14.16
CA ARG A 79 0.42 16.64 14.32
C ARG A 79 1.20 16.36 13.03
N GLY A 80 0.49 16.05 11.93
CA GLY A 80 1.09 15.84 10.62
C GLY A 80 1.67 14.44 10.40
N MET A 81 1.86 14.07 9.13
CA MET A 81 2.30 12.72 8.74
C MET A 81 3.72 12.39 9.21
N ARG A 82 4.61 13.40 9.29
CA ARG A 82 5.95 13.21 9.87
C ARG A 82 5.87 12.74 11.33
N ASN A 83 5.02 13.40 12.14
CA ASN A 83 4.89 13.03 13.54
C ASN A 83 4.27 11.63 13.68
N LEU A 84 3.30 11.29 12.85
CA LEU A 84 2.71 9.96 12.80
C LEU A 84 3.77 8.89 12.46
N ALA A 85 4.62 9.14 11.46
CA ALA A 85 5.72 8.25 11.11
C ALA A 85 6.69 8.06 12.29
N ASP A 86 7.12 9.16 12.92
CA ASP A 86 8.03 9.11 14.08
C ASP A 86 7.44 8.33 15.27
N GLU A 87 6.13 8.45 15.51
CA GLU A 87 5.41 7.67 16.52
C GLU A 87 5.34 6.17 16.18
N ILE A 88 5.09 5.83 14.91
CA ILE A 88 5.07 4.44 14.43
C ILE A 88 6.47 3.82 14.52
N HIS A 89 7.51 4.54 14.09
CA HIS A 89 8.90 4.07 14.18
C HIS A 89 9.34 3.83 15.63
N ARG A 90 8.94 4.69 16.57
CA ARG A 90 9.22 4.49 18.01
C ARG A 90 8.64 3.20 18.58
N ARG A 91 7.63 2.62 17.94
CA ARG A 91 7.02 1.33 18.31
C ARG A 91 7.72 0.13 17.66
N GLY A 92 8.76 0.35 16.87
CA GLY A 92 9.45 -0.69 16.10
C GLY A 92 8.61 -1.22 14.93
N LEU A 93 7.73 -0.37 14.41
CA LEU A 93 6.89 -0.58 13.24
C LEU A 93 7.37 0.32 12.09
N SER A 94 6.93 0.04 10.88
CA SER A 94 7.20 0.80 9.66
C SER A 94 5.94 1.50 9.18
N PHE A 95 6.06 2.74 8.72
CA PHE A 95 4.92 3.55 8.29
C PHE A 95 4.67 3.38 6.79
N GLY A 96 3.42 3.08 6.42
CA GLY A 96 3.00 3.02 5.03
C GLY A 96 1.97 4.09 4.68
N LEU A 97 1.99 4.53 3.43
CA LEU A 97 1.07 5.54 2.92
C LEU A 97 0.55 5.16 1.53
N TYR A 98 -0.54 5.82 1.15
CA TYR A 98 -1.28 5.60 -0.08
C TYR A 98 -1.29 6.83 -0.98
N THR A 99 -1.23 6.56 -2.29
CA THR A 99 -1.59 7.49 -3.36
C THR A 99 -2.08 6.70 -4.59
N ASP A 100 -2.31 7.38 -5.69
CA ASP A 100 -2.77 6.81 -6.96
C ASP A 100 -1.92 7.28 -8.14
N ALA A 101 -1.72 6.40 -9.12
CA ALA A 101 -0.99 6.67 -10.36
C ALA A 101 -1.75 7.55 -11.37
N GLY A 102 -3.05 7.75 -11.16
CA GLY A 102 -3.93 8.58 -11.97
C GLY A 102 -4.07 10.01 -11.46
N THR A 103 -5.06 10.71 -12.00
CA THR A 103 -5.29 12.14 -11.72
C THR A 103 -5.93 12.41 -10.36
N ARG A 104 -6.63 11.41 -9.80
CA ARG A 104 -7.25 11.44 -8.48
C ARG A 104 -7.16 10.06 -7.85
N THR A 105 -7.23 10.01 -6.52
CA THR A 105 -7.35 8.74 -5.81
C THR A 105 -8.72 8.12 -6.05
N CYS A 106 -8.91 6.86 -5.66
CA CYS A 106 -10.20 6.19 -5.76
C CYS A 106 -11.33 6.91 -4.99
N GLN A 107 -11.02 7.61 -3.90
CA GLN A 107 -11.97 8.48 -3.18
C GLN A 107 -12.06 9.91 -3.74
N GLY A 108 -11.36 10.22 -4.83
CA GLY A 108 -11.45 11.49 -5.53
C GLY A 108 -10.57 12.61 -4.97
N TYR A 109 -9.62 12.31 -4.08
CA TYR A 109 -8.62 13.25 -3.58
C TYR A 109 -7.52 13.49 -4.63
N PRO A 110 -6.71 14.56 -4.51
CA PRO A 110 -5.58 14.77 -5.41
C PRO A 110 -4.61 13.57 -5.40
N ALA A 111 -4.24 13.08 -6.58
CA ALA A 111 -3.26 12.01 -6.73
C ALA A 111 -1.99 12.50 -7.42
N SER A 112 -1.13 11.58 -7.84
CA SER A 112 0.28 11.86 -8.14
C SER A 112 0.65 11.80 -9.62
N LEU A 113 -0.29 11.61 -10.55
CA LEU A 113 0.04 11.68 -11.98
C LEU A 113 0.72 13.02 -12.33
N GLY A 114 1.93 12.94 -12.88
CA GLY A 114 2.76 14.10 -13.23
C GLY A 114 3.45 14.79 -12.04
N ASN A 115 3.26 14.29 -10.82
CA ASN A 115 3.89 14.77 -9.59
C ASN A 115 4.67 13.67 -8.86
N GLU A 116 4.97 12.55 -9.52
CA GLU A 116 5.56 11.35 -8.91
C GLU A 116 6.83 11.68 -8.11
N ALA A 117 7.77 12.42 -8.71
CA ALA A 117 9.02 12.80 -8.05
C ALA A 117 8.82 13.74 -6.84
N ARG A 118 7.89 14.71 -6.96
CA ARG A 118 7.57 15.66 -5.89
C ARG A 118 6.93 14.93 -4.71
N ASP A 119 5.89 14.15 -4.99
CA ASP A 119 5.12 13.47 -3.96
C ASP A 119 5.97 12.38 -3.28
N ALA A 120 6.77 11.63 -4.05
CA ALA A 120 7.71 10.67 -3.48
C ALA A 120 8.73 11.34 -2.53
N GLN A 121 9.29 12.50 -2.91
CA GLN A 121 10.20 13.24 -2.04
C GLN A 121 9.49 13.67 -0.74
N ARG A 122 8.25 14.13 -0.83
CA ARG A 122 7.48 14.53 0.35
C ARG A 122 7.17 13.35 1.27
N PHE A 123 6.82 12.18 0.71
CA PHE A 123 6.64 10.96 1.47
C PHE A 123 7.94 10.51 2.15
N ALA A 124 9.06 10.62 1.44
CA ALA A 124 10.38 10.33 2.01
C ALA A 124 10.73 11.30 3.13
N ASP A 125 10.46 12.59 2.96
CA ASP A 125 10.67 13.61 3.99
C ASP A 125 9.86 13.29 5.24
N TRP A 126 8.61 12.86 5.11
CA TRP A 126 7.78 12.45 6.24
C TRP A 126 8.20 11.15 6.90
N GLY A 127 9.01 10.33 6.26
CA GLY A 127 9.47 9.07 6.83
C GLY A 127 8.63 7.85 6.44
N VAL A 128 7.98 7.86 5.28
CA VAL A 128 7.24 6.69 4.78
C VAL A 128 8.19 5.57 4.38
N ASP A 129 7.87 4.32 4.71
CA ASP A 129 8.65 3.11 4.41
C ASP A 129 7.96 2.19 3.39
N PHE A 130 6.66 2.40 3.15
CA PHE A 130 5.83 1.58 2.26
C PHE A 130 4.86 2.47 1.49
N MET A 131 4.86 2.37 0.16
CA MET A 131 3.97 3.10 -0.72
C MET A 131 3.02 2.16 -1.45
N LYS A 132 1.72 2.25 -1.12
CA LYS A 132 0.65 1.71 -1.97
C LYS A 132 0.31 2.74 -3.05
N VAL A 133 0.43 2.34 -4.31
CA VAL A 133 0.13 3.19 -5.47
C VAL A 133 -0.99 2.55 -6.29
N ASP A 134 -2.17 3.14 -6.22
CA ASP A 134 -3.41 2.67 -6.84
C ASP A 134 -3.55 3.10 -8.33
N TRP A 135 -4.67 2.75 -8.96
CA TRP A 135 -4.88 2.84 -10.41
C TRP A 135 -6.25 3.42 -10.82
N CYS A 136 -6.89 4.23 -9.98
CA CYS A 136 -8.09 4.97 -10.33
C CYS A 136 -7.79 6.18 -11.24
N HIS A 137 -8.78 6.61 -12.04
CA HIS A 137 -8.63 7.80 -12.92
C HIS A 137 -7.42 7.77 -13.88
N THR A 138 -7.09 6.58 -14.40
CA THR A 138 -5.91 6.27 -15.24
C THR A 138 -6.21 6.16 -16.74
N ALA A 139 -7.25 6.84 -17.23
CA ALA A 139 -7.64 6.77 -18.64
C ALA A 139 -6.47 7.15 -19.57
N GLY A 140 -6.10 6.25 -20.49
CA GLY A 140 -4.98 6.44 -21.42
C GLY A 140 -3.60 6.09 -20.86
N LEU A 141 -3.49 5.68 -19.60
CA LEU A 141 -2.23 5.23 -19.00
C LEU A 141 -2.04 3.71 -19.13
N ARG A 142 -0.81 3.24 -18.93
CA ARG A 142 -0.44 1.81 -18.90
C ARG A 142 0.47 1.50 -17.72
N GLY A 143 0.18 0.43 -16.98
CA GLY A 143 0.91 0.05 -15.77
C GLY A 143 2.42 -0.03 -16.03
N ARG A 144 2.79 -0.75 -17.10
CA ARG A 144 4.18 -0.94 -17.57
C ARG A 144 4.96 0.35 -17.85
N THR A 145 4.30 1.48 -18.05
CA THR A 145 4.96 2.78 -18.29
C THR A 145 4.78 3.78 -17.16
N THR A 146 3.78 3.59 -16.30
CA THR A 146 3.48 4.52 -15.21
C THR A 146 4.20 4.13 -13.92
N TYR A 147 4.18 2.86 -13.52
CA TYR A 147 4.85 2.42 -12.29
C TYR A 147 6.39 2.51 -12.31
N PRO A 148 7.11 2.36 -13.44
CA PRO A 148 8.55 2.64 -13.46
C PRO A 148 8.90 4.06 -12.99
N LYS A 149 8.03 5.05 -13.24
CA LYS A 149 8.24 6.42 -12.76
C LYS A 149 8.23 6.51 -11.24
N TRP A 150 7.41 5.69 -10.58
CA TRP A 150 7.38 5.59 -9.12
C TRP A 150 8.65 4.94 -8.57
N THR A 151 9.14 3.89 -9.22
CA THR A 151 10.44 3.28 -8.87
C THR A 151 11.57 4.30 -8.95
N GLU A 152 11.63 5.06 -10.04
CA GLU A 152 12.62 6.11 -10.25
C GLU A 152 12.49 7.23 -9.22
N ALA A 153 11.26 7.71 -8.98
CA ALA A 153 10.97 8.74 -7.99
C ALA A 153 11.39 8.33 -6.58
N ILE A 154 11.01 7.12 -6.14
CA ILE A 154 11.38 6.56 -4.83
C ILE A 154 12.90 6.45 -4.70
N ARG A 155 13.59 5.88 -5.71
CA ARG A 155 15.05 5.75 -5.70
C ARG A 155 15.74 7.11 -5.62
N ALA A 156 15.21 8.13 -6.29
CA ALA A 156 15.78 9.49 -6.27
C ALA A 156 15.76 10.11 -4.87
N THR A 157 14.77 9.77 -4.03
CA THR A 157 14.69 10.27 -2.64
C THR A 157 15.80 9.73 -1.73
N ARG A 158 16.41 8.60 -2.10
CA ARG A 158 17.37 7.81 -1.29
C ARG A 158 16.79 7.27 0.02
N ARG A 159 15.49 7.39 0.25
CA ARG A 159 14.81 6.68 1.32
C ARG A 159 14.33 5.32 0.79
N PRO A 160 14.70 4.20 1.42
CA PRO A 160 14.17 2.90 1.05
C PRO A 160 12.66 2.87 1.31
N MET A 161 11.88 2.55 0.28
CA MET A 161 10.42 2.40 0.38
C MET A 161 9.97 1.18 -0.42
N VAL A 162 9.22 0.29 0.21
CA VAL A 162 8.54 -0.81 -0.48
C VAL A 162 7.47 -0.22 -1.38
N LEU A 163 7.47 -0.60 -2.66
CA LEU A 163 6.47 -0.18 -3.65
C LEU A 163 5.46 -1.30 -3.87
N SER A 164 4.20 -1.04 -3.49
CA SER A 164 3.04 -1.90 -3.69
C SER A 164 2.18 -1.39 -4.85
N ILE A 165 2.12 -2.16 -5.93
CA ILE A 165 1.47 -1.82 -7.19
C ILE A 165 0.01 -2.30 -7.15
N CYS A 166 -0.95 -1.38 -7.13
CA CYS A 166 -2.37 -1.70 -7.04
C CYS A 166 -3.11 -1.35 -8.34
N GLU A 167 -2.86 -2.11 -9.42
CA GLU A 167 -3.56 -1.93 -10.72
C GLU A 167 -4.57 -3.02 -11.08
N TRP A 168 -4.89 -3.89 -10.10
CA TRP A 168 -5.91 -4.93 -10.17
C TRP A 168 -5.77 -5.90 -11.35
N SER A 169 -4.54 -6.20 -11.76
CA SER A 169 -4.24 -7.14 -12.84
C SER A 169 -4.72 -6.75 -14.23
N ARG A 170 -4.98 -5.46 -14.45
CA ARG A 170 -5.44 -4.95 -15.75
C ARG A 170 -4.39 -5.13 -16.85
N ASP A 171 -3.10 -5.08 -16.50
CA ASP A 171 -1.98 -5.28 -17.43
C ASP A 171 -1.05 -6.44 -17.03
N LYS A 172 -1.60 -7.46 -16.35
CA LYS A 172 -0.88 -8.68 -15.93
C LYS A 172 0.46 -8.38 -15.22
N PRO A 173 0.42 -7.78 -14.03
CA PRO A 173 1.57 -7.22 -13.34
C PRO A 173 2.64 -8.27 -13.04
N TRP A 174 2.27 -9.52 -12.82
CA TRP A 174 3.22 -10.63 -12.64
C TRP A 174 4.23 -10.78 -13.79
N GLU A 175 3.93 -10.31 -15.01
CA GLU A 175 4.87 -10.37 -16.14
C GLU A 175 5.94 -9.25 -16.16
N TRP A 176 5.80 -8.20 -15.34
CA TRP A 176 6.67 -7.01 -15.43
C TRP A 176 6.94 -6.27 -14.12
N ALA A 177 5.98 -6.26 -13.20
CA ALA A 177 6.00 -5.50 -11.95
C ALA A 177 7.19 -5.87 -11.07
N GLY A 178 7.64 -7.13 -11.11
CA GLY A 178 8.82 -7.59 -10.37
C GLY A 178 10.11 -6.82 -10.70
N SER A 179 10.22 -6.17 -11.87
CA SER A 179 11.40 -5.34 -12.20
C SER A 179 11.35 -3.91 -11.66
N VAL A 180 10.20 -3.49 -11.10
CA VAL A 180 9.93 -2.08 -10.73
C VAL A 180 9.34 -1.91 -9.32
N GLY A 181 8.60 -2.89 -8.81
CA GLY A 181 8.01 -2.87 -7.48
C GLY A 181 8.26 -4.17 -6.72
N HIS A 182 7.78 -4.19 -5.48
CA HIS A 182 8.07 -5.27 -4.53
C HIS A 182 6.87 -6.20 -4.32
N MET A 183 5.66 -5.70 -4.62
CA MET A 183 4.45 -6.49 -4.63
C MET A 183 3.41 -5.88 -5.58
N TRP A 184 2.48 -6.70 -6.07
CA TRP A 184 1.42 -6.25 -6.98
C TRP A 184 0.10 -6.98 -6.78
N ARG A 185 -0.99 -6.22 -6.78
CA ARG A 185 -2.36 -6.75 -6.69
C ARG A 185 -2.68 -7.63 -7.89
N THR A 186 -3.11 -8.85 -7.59
CA THR A 186 -3.36 -9.90 -8.59
C THR A 186 -4.84 -10.06 -8.98
N THR A 187 -5.72 -9.27 -8.36
CA THR A 187 -7.17 -9.29 -8.60
C THR A 187 -7.78 -7.90 -8.35
N SER A 188 -9.07 -7.75 -8.66
CA SER A 188 -9.89 -6.68 -8.07
C SER A 188 -9.95 -6.78 -6.55
N ASP A 189 -10.58 -5.79 -5.91
CA ASP A 189 -10.70 -5.74 -4.46
C ASP A 189 -11.42 -6.95 -3.89
N ILE A 190 -10.88 -7.44 -2.77
CA ILE A 190 -11.49 -8.45 -1.94
C ILE A 190 -12.75 -7.87 -1.28
N ALA A 191 -13.68 -8.76 -0.96
CA ALA A 191 -14.82 -8.46 -0.11
C ALA A 191 -14.88 -9.49 1.03
N ASP A 192 -15.41 -9.08 2.18
CA ASP A 192 -15.62 -9.93 3.37
C ASP A 192 -16.72 -11.00 3.15
N THR A 193 -16.46 -11.90 2.20
CA THR A 193 -17.31 -13.02 1.82
C THR A 193 -16.43 -14.20 1.42
N TRP A 194 -16.86 -15.42 1.76
CA TRP A 194 -16.12 -16.63 1.40
C TRP A 194 -15.96 -16.81 -0.11
N ALA A 195 -16.95 -16.36 -0.89
CA ALA A 195 -16.90 -16.41 -2.34
C ALA A 195 -15.74 -15.59 -2.90
N SER A 196 -15.53 -14.36 -2.39
CA SER A 196 -14.42 -13.50 -2.81
C SER A 196 -13.07 -14.12 -2.44
N VAL A 197 -12.92 -14.63 -1.21
CA VAL A 197 -11.69 -15.31 -0.76
C VAL A 197 -11.33 -16.48 -1.68
N MET A 198 -12.29 -17.36 -1.98
CA MET A 198 -12.05 -18.52 -2.83
C MET A 198 -11.77 -18.15 -4.30
N ASP A 199 -12.43 -17.12 -4.81
CA ASP A 199 -12.24 -16.62 -6.16
C ASP A 199 -10.84 -16.00 -6.35
N ILE A 200 -10.34 -15.26 -5.35
CA ILE A 200 -8.97 -14.74 -5.34
C ILE A 200 -7.96 -15.89 -5.21
N ALA A 201 -8.16 -16.81 -4.27
CA ALA A 201 -7.27 -17.95 -4.06
C ALA A 201 -7.14 -18.81 -5.33
N ALA A 202 -8.25 -19.04 -6.05
CA ALA A 202 -8.24 -19.76 -7.31
C ALA A 202 -7.39 -19.05 -8.38
N ARG A 203 -7.43 -17.71 -8.43
CA ARG A 203 -6.60 -16.92 -9.37
C ARG A 203 -5.11 -16.89 -9.00
N GLN A 204 -4.74 -17.22 -7.77
CA GLN A 204 -3.33 -17.33 -7.37
C GLN A 204 -2.65 -18.62 -7.84
N ALA A 205 -3.43 -19.67 -8.14
CA ALA A 205 -2.91 -21.03 -8.34
C ALA A 205 -1.78 -21.09 -9.38
N ASP A 206 -1.93 -20.35 -10.47
CA ASP A 206 -0.99 -20.34 -11.59
C ASP A 206 0.03 -19.19 -11.52
N LEU A 207 -0.04 -18.33 -10.49
CA LEU A 207 0.83 -17.15 -10.39
C LEU A 207 2.05 -17.36 -9.48
N HIS A 208 2.12 -18.47 -8.75
CA HIS A 208 3.17 -18.72 -7.76
C HIS A 208 4.60 -18.66 -8.36
N GLU A 209 4.78 -18.99 -9.65
CA GLU A 209 6.07 -18.96 -10.34
C GLU A 209 6.63 -17.53 -10.52
N TYR A 210 5.77 -16.51 -10.42
CA TYR A 210 6.14 -15.11 -10.56
C TYR A 210 6.46 -14.43 -9.23
N ALA A 211 6.35 -15.14 -8.10
CA ALA A 211 6.59 -14.58 -6.78
C ALA A 211 7.85 -15.16 -6.13
N GLY A 212 8.58 -14.31 -5.41
CA GLY A 212 9.80 -14.67 -4.70
C GLY A 212 10.37 -13.49 -3.92
N PRO A 213 11.55 -13.65 -3.29
CA PRO A 213 12.20 -12.58 -2.54
C PRO A 213 12.27 -11.28 -3.33
N ASP A 214 11.79 -10.18 -2.73
CA ASP A 214 11.67 -8.83 -3.28
C ASP A 214 10.59 -8.61 -4.35
N HIS A 215 9.70 -9.59 -4.62
CA HIS A 215 8.66 -9.46 -5.64
C HIS A 215 7.48 -10.43 -5.40
N TRP A 216 6.36 -9.93 -4.88
CA TRP A 216 5.26 -10.77 -4.39
C TRP A 216 3.93 -10.53 -5.09
N ASN A 217 3.23 -11.61 -5.43
CA ASN A 217 1.80 -11.54 -5.74
C ASN A 217 1.03 -11.10 -4.48
N ASP A 218 0.20 -10.08 -4.62
CA ASP A 218 -0.66 -9.56 -3.56
C ASP A 218 -2.12 -10.00 -3.81
N PRO A 219 -2.66 -10.92 -2.99
CA PRO A 219 -4.06 -11.36 -3.05
C PRO A 219 -5.03 -10.41 -2.32
N ASP A 220 -4.60 -9.16 -2.07
CA ASP A 220 -5.32 -8.13 -1.32
C ASP A 220 -5.31 -8.33 0.21
N MET A 221 -5.80 -7.30 0.90
CA MET A 221 -5.81 -7.21 2.37
C MET A 221 -6.67 -8.31 3.02
N LEU A 222 -6.24 -8.79 4.19
CA LEU A 222 -6.99 -9.79 4.94
C LEU A 222 -8.36 -9.27 5.42
N GLU A 223 -9.38 -10.11 5.29
CA GLU A 223 -10.75 -9.86 5.79
C GLU A 223 -11.02 -10.50 7.17
N VAL A 224 -9.99 -11.06 7.80
CA VAL A 224 -10.09 -11.67 9.12
C VAL A 224 -10.50 -10.61 10.14
N GLY A 225 -11.62 -10.83 10.83
CA GLY A 225 -12.12 -9.90 11.85
C GLY A 225 -13.27 -8.99 11.40
N ASN A 226 -13.56 -8.89 10.10
CA ASN A 226 -14.47 -7.84 9.60
C ASN A 226 -15.97 -8.14 9.76
N GLY A 227 -16.36 -9.41 9.93
CA GLY A 227 -17.67 -9.81 10.44
C GLY A 227 -18.61 -10.46 9.42
N GLY A 228 -18.32 -10.36 8.13
CA GLY A 228 -19.06 -10.95 7.02
C GLY A 228 -18.85 -12.46 6.86
N MET A 229 -17.70 -13.00 7.30
CA MET A 229 -17.41 -14.44 7.28
C MET A 229 -17.51 -15.12 8.66
N SER A 230 -18.06 -16.35 8.70
CA SER A 230 -18.16 -17.18 9.92
C SER A 230 -16.80 -17.72 10.41
N ASP A 231 -16.69 -18.08 11.69
CA ASP A 231 -15.45 -18.60 12.30
C ASP A 231 -14.85 -19.82 11.58
N ARG A 232 -15.69 -20.66 10.96
CA ARG A 232 -15.22 -21.82 10.17
C ARG A 232 -14.56 -21.43 8.84
N ALA A 233 -14.91 -20.29 8.27
CA ALA A 233 -14.25 -19.74 7.08
C ALA A 233 -12.92 -19.06 7.45
N ARG A 234 -12.81 -18.48 8.66
CA ARG A 234 -11.61 -17.79 9.18
C ARG A 234 -10.45 -18.72 9.51
N ALA A 235 -10.72 -19.97 9.88
CA ALA A 235 -9.70 -20.93 10.28
C ALA A 235 -9.08 -21.73 9.10
N ARG A 236 -9.48 -21.44 7.85
CA ARG A 236 -8.98 -22.13 6.65
C ARG A 236 -8.11 -21.25 5.75
N SER A 237 -7.83 -20.01 6.14
CA SER A 237 -6.87 -19.10 5.52
C SER A 237 -5.50 -19.23 6.15
#